data_AF-A0A659UMW2-F1
#
_entry.id   AF-A0A659UMW2-F1
#
_cell.length_a   1.000
_cell.length_b   1.000
_cell.length_c   1.000
_cell.angle_alpha   90.00
_cell.angle_beta   90.00
_cell.angle_gamma   90.00
#
_symmetry.space_group_name_H-M   'P 1'
#
loop_
_entity.id
_entity.type
_entity.pdbx_description
1 polymer ?
#
loop_
_entity_poly.entity_id
_entity_poly.type
_entity_poly.pdbx_seq_one_letter_code
_entity_poly.pdbx_strand_id
1 'polypeptide(L)' 'KIILITDSKGAAQASIKTMETIVLPDVPEIISPIIYALPIQMLAYFAAVFMGTDVDQPRNLAKSVTVE' A
#
# COMPACT_ATOMS: atom_id res chain seq x y z
N LYS A 1 6.47 -14.64 -5.16
CA LYS A 1 6.19 -14.46 -3.71
C LYS A 1 5.05 -13.47 -3.60
N ILE A 2 4.02 -13.75 -2.81
CA ILE A 2 2.78 -12.94 -2.77
C ILE A 2 2.65 -12.31 -1.39
N ILE A 3 2.48 -11.00 -1.31
CA ILE A 3 2.03 -10.32 -0.08
C ILE A 3 0.53 -10.08 -0.26
N LEU A 4 -0.29 -10.66 0.62
CA LEU A 4 -1.74 -10.54 0.57
C LEU A 4 -2.19 -9.45 1.56
N ILE A 5 -2.95 -8.47 1.08
CA ILE A 5 -3.59 -7.45 1.93
C ILE A 5 -5.09 -7.65 1.79
N THR A 6 -5.77 -7.96 2.89
CA THR A 6 -7.18 -8.38 2.86
C THR A 6 -7.85 -8.19 4.21
N ASP A 7 -9.16 -8.42 4.30
CA ASP A 7 -9.90 -8.45 5.56
C ASP A 7 -9.87 -9.85 6.19
N SER A 8 -10.51 -9.99 7.36
CA SER A 8 -10.52 -11.28 8.08
C SER A 8 -11.17 -12.41 7.27
N LYS A 9 -12.16 -12.09 6.43
CA LYS A 9 -12.89 -13.06 5.60
C LYS A 9 -12.04 -13.54 4.43
N GLY A 10 -11.37 -12.62 3.73
CA GLY A 10 -10.48 -12.93 2.63
C GLY A 10 -9.24 -13.69 3.10
N ALA A 11 -8.71 -13.38 4.29
CA ALA A 11 -7.62 -14.15 4.90
C ALA A 11 -8.03 -15.61 5.16
N ALA A 12 -9.24 -15.85 5.64
CA ALA A 12 -9.76 -17.20 5.88
C ALA A 12 -10.02 -18.00 4.58
N GLN A 13 -10.31 -17.31 3.48
CA GLN A 13 -10.59 -17.92 2.17
C GLN A 13 -9.33 -18.09 1.30
N ALA A 14 -8.21 -17.49 1.70
CA ALA A 14 -6.98 -17.53 0.92
C ALA A 14 -6.43 -18.97 0.83
N SER A 15 -6.45 -19.55 -0.38
CA SER A 15 -5.89 -20.88 -0.68
C SER A 15 -4.47 -20.83 -1.27
N ILE A 16 -3.98 -19.62 -1.57
CA ILE A 16 -2.67 -19.40 -2.16
C ILE A 16 -1.58 -19.29 -1.09
N LYS A 17 -0.39 -19.80 -1.39
CA LYS A 17 0.78 -19.62 -0.52
C LYS A 17 1.25 -18.17 -0.57
N THR A 18 1.12 -17.47 0.56
CA THR A 18 1.61 -16.10 0.73
C THR A 18 2.98 -16.09 1.41
N MET A 19 3.74 -15.03 1.13
CA MET A 19 4.96 -14.67 1.83
C MET A 19 4.63 -13.94 3.13
N GLU A 20 3.60 -13.09 3.09
CA GLU A 20 3.08 -12.33 4.23
C GLU A 20 1.59 -12.06 3.98
N THR A 21 0.79 -12.01 5.06
CA THR A 21 -0.64 -11.70 4.99
C THR A 21 -0.98 -10.60 5.99
N ILE A 22 -1.32 -9.42 5.47
CA ILE A 22 -1.70 -8.25 6.25
C ILE A 22 -3.23 -8.20 6.31
N VAL A 23 -3.77 -8.48 7.50
CA VAL A 23 -5.21 -8.41 7.76
C VAL A 23 -5.57 -6.99 8.22
N LEU A 24 -6.42 -6.32 7.44
CA LEU A 24 -6.94 -5.00 7.74
C LEU A 24 -8.19 -5.08 8.63
N PRO A 25 -8.50 -4.03 9.40
CA PRO A 25 -9.72 -3.98 10.19
C PRO A 25 -10.96 -4.04 9.29
N ASP A 26 -12.03 -4.63 9.82
CA ASP A 26 -13.33 -4.60 9.16
C ASP A 26 -13.87 -3.16 9.16
N VAL A 27 -14.13 -2.64 7.96
CA VAL A 27 -14.64 -1.29 7.74
C VAL A 27 -15.79 -1.31 6.74
N PRO A 28 -16.69 -0.30 6.77
CA PRO A 28 -17.72 -0.16 5.75
C PRO A 28 -17.13 -0.15 4.34
N GLU A 29 -17.76 -0.87 3.41
CA GLU A 29 -17.27 -1.04 2.04
C GLU A 29 -16.97 0.29 1.33
N ILE A 30 -17.77 1.32 1.62
CA ILE A 30 -17.60 2.66 1.05
C ILE A 30 -16.25 3.32 1.43
N ILE A 31 -15.68 2.99 2.59
CA ILE A 31 -14.39 3.54 3.03
C ILE A 31 -13.22 2.55 2.86
N SER A 32 -13.50 1.28 2.54
CA SER A 32 -12.47 0.25 2.32
C SER A 32 -11.37 0.70 1.35
N PRO A 33 -11.65 1.34 0.19
CA PRO A 33 -10.59 1.77 -0.73
C PRO A 33 -9.56 2.72 -0.09
N ILE A 34 -10.01 3.58 0.84
CA ILE A 34 -9.13 4.53 1.54
C ILE A 34 -8.21 3.78 2.50
N ILE A 35 -8.76 2.83 3.26
CA ILE A 35 -8.00 2.06 4.24
C ILE A 35 -6.99 1.13 3.56
N TYR A 36 -7.36 0.54 2.42
CA TYR A 36 -6.48 -0.33 1.64
C TYR A 36 -5.32 0.42 0.97
N ALA A 37 -5.43 1.73 0.77
CA ALA A 37 -4.33 2.53 0.23
C ALA A 37 -3.18 2.70 1.24
N LEU A 38 -3.47 2.74 2.55
CA LEU A 38 -2.48 2.97 3.61
C LEU A 38 -1.30 1.99 3.58
N PRO A 39 -1.48 0.65 3.59
CA PRO A 39 -0.35 -0.28 3.59
C PRO A 39 0.51 -0.14 2.33
N ILE A 40 -0.08 0.19 1.18
CA ILE A 40 0.67 0.41 -0.07
C ILE A 40 1.50 1.70 0.03
N GLN A 41 0.94 2.78 0.59
CA GLN A 41 1.66 4.02 0.85
C GLN A 41 2.82 3.80 1.84
N MET A 42 2.60 3.02 2.90
CA MET A 42 3.66 2.68 3.87
C MET A 42 4.75 1.82 3.24
N LEU A 43 4.39 0.85 2.40
CA LEU A 43 5.37 0.04 1.66
C LEU A 43 6.25 0.92 0.76
N ALA A 44 5.65 1.85 0.02
CA ALA A 44 6.40 2.79 -0.82
C ALA A 44 7.33 3.69 0.01
N TYR A 45 6.83 4.24 1.12
CA TYR A 45 7.61 5.07 2.03
C TYR A 45 8.82 4.33 2.59
N PHE A 46 8.61 3.16 3.21
CA PHE A 46 9.70 2.40 3.82
C PHE A 46 10.69 1.87 2.79
N ALA A 47 10.23 1.48 1.59
CA ALA A 47 11.13 1.12 0.50
C ALA A 47 12.00 2.31 0.07
N ALA A 48 11.42 3.49 -0.11
CA ALA A 48 12.14 4.70 -0.50
C ALA A 48 13.17 5.13 0.56
N VAL A 49 12.80 5.07 1.85
CA VAL A 49 13.73 5.31 2.98
C VAL A 49 14.86 4.29 2.98
N PHE A 50 14.53 3.00 2.84
CA PHE A 50 15.54 1.92 2.80
C PHE A 50 16.51 2.09 1.62
N MET A 51 16.01 2.53 0.47
CA MET A 51 16.82 2.79 -0.73
C MET A 51 17.60 4.10 -0.67
N GLY A 52 17.40 4.94 0.37
CA GLY A 52 18.07 6.23 0.51
C GLY A 52 17.64 7.27 -0.55
N THR A 53 16.46 7.12 -1.13
CA THR A 53 15.91 8.08 -2.10
C THR A 53 15.19 9.23 -1.41
N ASP A 54 15.13 10.40 -2.07
CA ASP A 54 14.36 11.53 -1.57
C ASP A 54 12.85 11.24 -1.68
N VAL A 55 12.21 11.04 -0.53
CA VAL A 55 10.79 10.70 -0.41
C VAL A 55 9.92 11.92 -0.68
N ASP A 56 10.35 13.11 -0.26
CA ASP A 56 9.58 14.34 -0.35
C ASP A 56 9.71 14.98 -1.74
N GLN A 57 10.85 14.79 -2.40
CA GLN A 57 11.14 15.33 -3.73
C GLN A 57 11.66 14.23 -4.68
N PRO A 58 10.78 13.29 -5.10
CA PRO A 58 11.17 12.24 -6.02
C PRO A 58 11.68 12.82 -7.35
N ARG A 59 12.74 12.21 -7.88
CA ARG A 59 13.40 12.68 -9.11
C ARG A 59 12.40 12.81 -10.26
N ASN A 60 12.53 13.89 -11.03
CA ASN A 60 11.74 14.20 -12.22
C ASN A 60 10.23 14.47 -11.97
N LEU A 61 9.82 14.64 -10.71
CA LEU A 61 8.44 14.99 -10.37
C LEU A 61 8.37 16.39 -9.77
N ALA A 62 7.24 17.04 -10.02
CA ALA A 62 6.85 18.27 -9.35
C ALA A 62 5.55 18.02 -8.58
N LYS A 63 5.32 18.79 -7.50
CA LYS A 63 4.07 18.70 -6.72
C LYS A 63 2.83 18.98 -7.57
N SER A 64 2.97 19.84 -8.57
CA SER A 64 1.95 20.16 -9.57
C SER A 64 2.66 20.64 -10.84
N VAL A 65 2.21 20.20 -12.01
CA VAL A 65 2.68 20.71 -13.31
C VAL A 65 1.78 21.86 -13.72
N THR A 66 2.33 23.07 -13.79
CA THR A 66 1.56 24.32 -14.01
C THR A 66 1.92 25.03 -15.30
N VAL A 67 2.84 24.48 -16.09
CA VAL A 67 3.25 24.99 -17.40
C VAL A 67 2.92 23.95 -18.46
N GLU A 68 2.27 24.39 -19.54
CA GLU A 68 1.97 23.58 -20.74
C GLU A 68 3.20 23.45 -21.65
#